data_AF-A0A967LJD0-F1
#
_entry.id   AF-A0A967LJD0-F1
#
_cell.length_a   1.000
_cell.length_b   1.000
_cell.length_c   1.000
_cell.angle_alpha   90.00
_cell.angle_beta   90.00
_cell.angle_gamma   90.00
#
_symmetry.space_group_name_H-M   'P 1'
#
loop_
_entity.id
_entity.type
_entity.pdbx_description
1 polymer ?
#
loop_
_entity_poly.entity_id
_entity_poly.type
_entity_poly.pdbx_seq_one_letter_code
_entity_poly.pdbx_strand_id
1 'polypeptide(L)' 'IRTHTHKLIHYYEIGEWELFDLERDPDELASVHDDPAYAGVRADLETRLDSLRAYYAVPEE' A
#
# COMPACT_ATOMS: atom_id res chain seq x y z
N ILE A 1 -2.53 -2.78 3.30
CA ILE A 1 -4.01 -2.60 3.30
C ILE A 1 -4.58 -2.92 1.92
N ARG A 2 -5.83 -3.39 1.84
CA ARG A 2 -6.52 -3.69 0.56
C ARG A 2 -7.85 -2.95 0.48
N THR A 3 -8.07 -2.24 -0.62
CA THR A 3 -9.36 -1.63 -0.99
C THR A 3 -10.02 -2.46 -2.09
N HIS A 4 -11.12 -1.96 -2.66
CA HIS A 4 -11.74 -2.61 -3.81
C HIS A 4 -10.88 -2.52 -5.08
N THR A 5 -10.09 -1.45 -5.23
CA THR A 5 -9.37 -1.15 -6.48
C THR A 5 -7.85 -1.19 -6.32
N HIS A 6 -7.32 -1.13 -5.10
CA HIS A 6 -5.87 -1.09 -4.88
C HIS A 6 -5.44 -1.88 -3.65
N LYS A 7 -4.18 -2.33 -3.65
CA LYS A 7 -3.55 -3.00 -2.51
C LYS A 7 -2.17 -2.42 -2.26
N LEU A 8 -1.91 -1.99 -1.03
CA LEU A 8 -0.62 -1.50 -0.55
C LEU A 8 -0.03 -2.49 0.46
N ILE A 9 1.24 -2.84 0.32
CA ILE A 9 1.97 -3.76 1.20
C ILE A 9 3.29 -3.09 1.61
N HIS A 10 3.65 -3.21 2.89
CA HIS A 10 4.96 -2.80 3.42
C HIS A 10 5.64 -4.02 4.04
N TYR A 11 6.77 -4.44 3.46
CA TYR A 11 7.62 -5.50 3.97
C TYR A 11 8.66 -4.90 4.91
N TYR A 12 8.27 -4.68 6.17
CA TYR A 12 9.06 -3.98 7.19
C TYR A 12 10.43 -4.61 7.47
N GLU A 13 10.60 -5.93 7.33
CA GLU A 13 11.88 -6.61 7.55
C GLU A 13 12.97 -6.19 6.54
N ILE A 14 12.55 -5.76 5.35
CA ILE A 14 13.44 -5.36 4.25
C ILE A 14 13.21 -3.91 3.78
N GLY A 15 12.25 -3.21 4.37
CA GLY A 15 11.92 -1.82 4.05
C GLY A 15 11.33 -1.60 2.65
N GLU A 16 10.76 -2.65 2.05
CA GLU A 16 10.22 -2.59 0.69
C GLU A 16 8.71 -2.34 0.68
N TRP A 17 8.25 -1.64 -0.37
CA TRP A 17 6.84 -1.33 -0.57
C TRP A 17 6.34 -1.86 -1.91
N GLU A 18 5.10 -2.34 -1.92
CA GLU A 18 4.38 -2.72 -3.13
C GLU A 18 3.01 -2.08 -3.17
N LEU A 19 2.61 -1.63 -4.36
CA LEU A 19 1.28 -1.10 -4.65
C LEU A 19 0.76 -1.76 -5.92
N PHE A 20 -0.42 -2.35 -5.87
CA PHE A 20 -1.08 -2.97 -7.03
C PHE A 20 -2.40 -2.26 -7.33
N ASP A 21 -2.65 -1.99 -8.61
CA ASP A 21 -3.95 -1.59 -9.16
C ASP A 21 -4.72 -2.88 -9.49
N LEU A 22 -5.71 -3.23 -8.67
CA LEU A 22 -6.47 -4.48 -8.78
C LEU A 22 -7.48 -4.47 -9.94
N GLU A 23 -7.78 -3.29 -10.51
CA GLU A 23 -8.64 -3.19 -11.70
C GLU A 23 -7.84 -3.48 -12.98
N ARG A 24 -6.59 -3.02 -13.02
CA ARG A 24 -5.68 -3.22 -14.16
C ARG A 24 -4.84 -4.49 -14.07
N ASP A 25 -4.49 -4.90 -12.85
CA ASP A 25 -3.63 -6.04 -12.52
C ASP A 25 -4.26 -6.88 -11.41
N PRO A 26 -5.34 -7.63 -11.73
CA PRO A 26 -6.07 -8.43 -10.74
C PRO A 26 -5.23 -9.59 -10.18
N ASP A 27 -4.18 -10.00 -10.88
CA ASP A 27 -3.26 -11.08 -10.49
C ASP A 27 -2.03 -10.56 -9.72
N GLU A 28 -1.96 -9.25 -9.43
CA GLU A 28 -0.91 -8.61 -8.62
C GLU A 28 0.52 -8.93 -9.12
N LEU A 29 0.73 -8.90 -10.44
CA LEU A 29 2.00 -9.27 -11.07
C LEU A 29 3.00 -8.11 -11.15
N ALA A 30 2.53 -6.86 -11.14
CA ALA A 30 3.37 -5.67 -11.34
C ALA A 30 3.07 -4.59 -10.29
N SER A 31 4.06 -4.36 -9.41
CA SER A 31 4.00 -3.24 -8.47
C SER A 31 4.12 -1.91 -9.22
N VAL A 32 3.19 -1.00 -8.96
CA VAL A 32 3.16 0.39 -9.45
C VAL A 32 3.56 1.39 -8.35
N HIS A 33 4.18 0.93 -7.26
CA HIS A 33 4.54 1.76 -6.12
C HIS A 33 5.37 2.98 -6.51
N ASP A 34 6.37 2.81 -7.37
CA ASP A 34 7.29 3.87 -7.78
C ASP A 34 6.81 4.65 -9.00
N ASP A 35 5.64 4.30 -9.56
CA ASP A 35 5.05 5.03 -10.68
C ASP A 35 4.48 6.39 -10.19
N PRO A 36 4.99 7.53 -10.71
CA PRO A 36 4.49 8.84 -10.31
C PRO A 36 3.01 9.06 -10.61
N ALA A 37 2.41 8.34 -11.56
CA ALA A 37 0.98 8.40 -11.84
C ALA A 37 0.12 7.92 -10.65
N TYR A 38 0.66 7.05 -9.80
CA TYR A 38 -0.01 6.51 -8.62
C TYR A 38 0.37 7.25 -7.32
N ALA A 39 1.12 8.35 -7.39
CA ALA A 39 1.61 9.05 -6.20
C ALA A 39 0.49 9.52 -5.25
N GLY A 40 -0.66 9.95 -5.79
CA GLY A 40 -1.83 10.32 -4.99
C GLY A 40 -2.44 9.11 -4.27
N VAL A 41 -2.64 8.01 -5.00
CA VAL A 41 -3.18 6.76 -4.44
C VAL A 41 -2.25 6.19 -3.37
N ARG A 42 -0.93 6.23 -3.61
CA ARG A 42 0.09 5.81 -2.65
C ARG A 42 -0.04 6.60 -1.34
N ALA A 43 -0.03 7.93 -1.41
CA ALA A 43 -0.13 8.80 -0.23
C ALA A 43 -1.43 8.57 0.57
N ASP A 44 -2.56 8.39 -0.11
CA ASP A 44 -3.85 8.12 0.54
C ASP A 44 -3.84 6.79 1.28
N LEU A 45 -3.26 5.75 0.67
CA LEU A 45 -3.19 4.41 1.26
C LEU A 45 -2.17 4.32 2.39
N GLU A 46 -1.02 5.00 2.30
CA GLU A 46 -0.04 5.14 3.39
C GLU A 46 -0.68 5.83 4.60
N THR A 47 -1.33 6.98 4.38
CA THR A 47 -2.05 7.71 5.44
C THR A 47 -3.10 6.83 6.12
N ARG A 48 -3.84 6.03 5.33
CA ARG A 48 -4.82 5.09 5.86
C ARG A 48 -4.17 3.95 6.62
N LEU A 49 -3.04 3.43 6.15
CA LEU A 49 -2.28 2.39 6.84
C LEU A 49 -1.80 2.88 8.20
N ASP A 50 -1.24 4.08 8.28
CA ASP A 50 -0.77 4.69 9.52
C ASP A 50 -1.93 4.91 10.50
N SER A 51 -3.07 5.40 10.00
CA SER A 51 -4.29 5.56 10.80
C SER A 51 -4.75 4.23 11.40
N LEU A 52 -4.68 3.13 10.64
CA LEU A 52 -5.05 1.80 11.11
C LEU A 52 -4.03 1.25 12.10
N ARG A 53 -2.73 1.44 11.87
CA ARG A 53 -1.67 1.05 12.80
C ARG A 53 -1.86 1.72 14.16
N ALA A 54 -2.12 3.03 14.16
CA ALA A 54 -2.44 3.78 15.38
C ALA A 54 -3.72 3.25 16.05
N TYR A 55 -4.79 3.03 15.28
CA TYR A 55 -6.07 2.54 15.82
C TYR A 55 -5.96 1.17 16.49
N TYR A 56 -5.20 0.25 15.89
CA TYR A 56 -5.00 -1.10 16.43
C TYR A 56 -3.83 -1.20 17.41
N ALA A 57 -3.22 -0.07 17.78
CA ALA A 57 -2.04 -0.01 18.64
C ALA A 57 -0.94 -1.00 18.20
N VAL A 58 -0.72 -1.08 16.88
CA VAL A 58 0.37 -1.86 16.31
C VAL A 58 1.67 -1.28 16.88
N PRO A 59 2.53 -2.09 17.53
CA PRO A 59 3.81 -1.60 18.04
C PRO A 59 4.60 -0.91 16.93
N GLU A 60 5.33 0.15 17.28
CA GLU A 60 6.32 0.70 16.38
C GLU A 60 7.39 -0.36 16.07
N GLU A 61 7.84 -0.35 14.81
CA GLU A 61 8.79 -1.30 14.22
C GLU A 61 10.17 -1.23 14.88
#